data_AF-A0A3B9QKD3-F1
#
_entry.id   AF-A0A3B9QKD3-F1
#
_cell.length_a   1.000
_cell.length_b   1.000
_cell.length_c   1.000
_cell.angle_alpha   90.00
_cell.angle_beta   90.00
_cell.angle_gamma   90.00
#
_symmetry.space_group_name_H-M   'P 1'
#
loop_
_entity.id
_entity.type
_entity.pdbx_description
1 polymer ?
#
loop_
_entity_poly.entity_id
_entity_poly.type
_entity_poly.pdbx_seq_one_letter_code
_entity_poly.pdbx_strand_id
1 'polypeptide(L)'
;MSLQERLTASVVRLFSEGEQPLSQTHLYPGDPGLFGPGSVSWKVMGDVSSFVGGVRALLLQALHPEVAAGVADHSQYETDPLGRLNRTSLFVTTANYGSMPEVQAAVQIVRQAHKPVSGTSERGVRYAASQPQLGAWVHNTLTDSFLEAYQTFGHGLQSEEADQFVQEQSKIGELLGVTELPLTAGDLRAWVTEHPSLGDSRALREAWDFLRNPP
;
A
#
# COMPACT_ATOMS: atom_id res chain seq x y z
N MET A 1 23.77 13.17 -22.93
CA MET A 1 22.52 12.95 -22.19
C MET A 1 22.30 14.15 -21.27
N SER A 2 21.20 14.87 -21.45
CA SER A 2 20.83 16.04 -20.64
C SER A 2 20.47 15.64 -19.20
N LEU A 3 20.45 16.60 -18.26
CA LEU A 3 20.00 16.35 -16.89
C LEU A 3 18.55 15.82 -16.85
N GLN A 4 17.70 16.36 -17.72
CA GLN A 4 16.32 15.93 -17.89
C GLN A 4 16.24 14.48 -18.37
N GLU A 5 17.04 14.09 -19.38
CA GLU A 5 17.05 12.70 -19.88
C GLU A 5 17.53 11.72 -18.80
N ARG A 6 18.50 12.11 -17.96
CA ARG A 6 18.96 11.28 -16.84
C ARG A 6 17.92 11.17 -15.73
N LEU A 7 17.25 12.26 -15.37
CA LEU A 7 16.16 12.25 -14.39
C LEU A 7 15.00 11.38 -14.89
N THR A 8 14.58 11.57 -16.14
CA THR A 8 13.53 10.75 -16.76
C THR A 8 13.95 9.29 -16.83
N ALA A 9 15.18 8.97 -17.26
CA ALA A 9 15.66 7.60 -17.32
C ALA A 9 15.72 6.95 -15.92
N SER A 10 16.15 7.68 -14.89
CA SER A 10 16.15 7.19 -13.50
C SER A 10 14.72 6.93 -13.00
N VAL A 11 13.79 7.85 -13.24
CA VAL A 11 12.37 7.68 -12.88
C VAL A 11 11.72 6.54 -13.66
N VAL A 12 11.97 6.42 -14.96
CA VAL A 12 11.42 5.32 -15.79
C VAL A 12 12.01 3.98 -15.37
N ARG A 13 13.31 3.91 -15.09
CA ARG A 13 13.99 2.68 -14.68
C ARG A 13 13.46 2.13 -13.35
N LEU A 14 13.09 3.00 -12.43
CA LEU A 14 12.40 2.65 -11.18
C LEU A 14 11.11 1.84 -11.42
N PHE A 15 10.48 1.96 -12.59
CA PHE A 15 9.20 1.33 -12.92
C PHE A 15 9.26 0.35 -14.09
N SER A 16 10.44 0.05 -14.63
CA SER A 16 10.59 -0.82 -15.83
C SER A 16 11.33 -2.14 -15.58
N GLU A 17 11.82 -2.38 -14.37
CA GLU A 17 12.41 -3.68 -13.98
C GLU A 17 11.48 -4.43 -13.01
N GLY A 18 10.77 -5.46 -13.48
CA GLY A 18 9.93 -6.36 -12.66
C GLY A 18 8.86 -7.12 -13.44
N GLU A 19 8.08 -7.97 -12.73
CA GLU A 19 6.84 -8.53 -13.28
C GLU A 19 5.92 -7.38 -13.74
N GLN A 20 5.15 -7.59 -14.81
CA GLN A 20 4.26 -6.55 -15.31
C GLN A 20 2.87 -6.70 -14.67
N PRO A 21 2.35 -5.68 -13.97
CA PRO A 21 0.99 -5.74 -13.48
C PRO A 21 0.04 -5.80 -14.69
N LEU A 22 -1.13 -6.42 -14.51
CA LEU A 22 -2.18 -6.50 -15.54
C LEU A 22 -1.81 -7.35 -16.77
N SER A 23 -0.73 -8.14 -16.70
CA SER A 23 -0.24 -8.95 -17.82
C SER A 23 -1.29 -9.94 -18.35
N GLN A 24 -2.23 -10.37 -17.51
CA GLN A 24 -3.28 -11.32 -17.88
C GLN A 24 -4.67 -10.70 -18.01
N THR A 25 -4.87 -9.44 -17.62
CA THR A 25 -6.17 -8.75 -17.67
C THR A 25 -6.80 -8.80 -19.06
N HIS A 26 -5.99 -8.65 -20.12
CA HIS A 26 -6.46 -8.70 -21.52
C HIS A 26 -7.08 -10.05 -21.94
N LEU A 27 -6.83 -11.13 -21.19
CA LEU A 27 -7.43 -12.45 -21.41
C LEU A 27 -8.88 -12.53 -20.92
N TYR A 28 -9.36 -11.51 -20.20
CA TYR A 28 -10.68 -11.46 -19.57
C TYR A 28 -11.47 -10.22 -20.05
N PRO A 29 -11.87 -10.16 -21.33
CA PRO A 29 -12.55 -8.98 -21.88
C PRO A 29 -13.90 -8.72 -21.20
N GLY A 30 -14.11 -7.47 -20.77
CA GLY A 30 -15.35 -7.04 -20.12
C GLY A 30 -15.41 -7.29 -18.61
N ASP A 31 -14.38 -7.89 -18.01
CA ASP A 31 -14.25 -8.00 -16.56
C ASP A 31 -13.50 -6.79 -15.99
N PRO A 32 -14.17 -5.88 -15.25
CA PRO A 32 -13.51 -4.74 -14.63
C PRO A 32 -12.70 -5.11 -13.39
N GLY A 33 -12.80 -6.34 -12.88
CA GLY A 33 -12.24 -6.72 -11.59
C GLY A 33 -13.05 -6.17 -10.42
N LEU A 34 -12.35 -5.75 -9.36
CA LEU A 34 -12.97 -5.15 -8.18
C LEU A 34 -13.61 -3.79 -8.47
N PHE A 35 -12.95 -2.99 -9.32
CA PHE A 35 -13.35 -1.62 -9.61
C PHE A 35 -13.26 -1.36 -11.10
N GLY A 36 -14.26 -0.66 -11.66
CA GLY A 36 -14.26 -0.27 -13.06
C GLY A 36 -13.78 1.17 -13.31
N PRO A 37 -13.63 1.58 -14.58
CA PRO A 37 -13.20 2.93 -14.98
C PRO A 37 -14.02 4.09 -14.42
N GLY A 38 -15.27 3.84 -14.00
CA GLY A 38 -16.13 4.85 -13.36
C GLY A 38 -16.02 4.92 -11.83
N SER A 39 -15.17 4.11 -11.20
CA SER A 39 -14.97 4.08 -9.75
C SER A 39 -14.15 5.26 -9.25
N VAL A 40 -14.30 5.60 -7.96
CA VAL A 40 -13.44 6.62 -7.34
C VAL A 40 -12.01 6.08 -7.16
N SER A 41 -11.85 4.77 -6.95
CA SER A 41 -10.56 4.09 -6.85
C SER A 41 -9.73 4.27 -8.11
N TRP A 42 -10.30 4.10 -9.31
CA TRP A 42 -9.58 4.39 -10.55
C TRP A 42 -9.18 5.85 -10.67
N LYS A 43 -10.04 6.78 -10.23
CA LYS A 43 -9.76 8.22 -10.25
C LYS A 43 -8.59 8.58 -9.33
N VAL A 44 -8.61 8.09 -8.08
CA VAL A 44 -7.59 8.39 -7.06
C VAL A 44 -6.27 7.70 -7.39
N MET A 45 -6.32 6.41 -7.72
CA MET A 45 -5.13 5.62 -7.96
C MET A 45 -4.47 5.92 -9.31
N GLY A 46 -5.20 6.55 -10.24
CA GLY A 46 -4.70 6.90 -11.57
C GLY A 46 -3.92 8.22 -11.57
N ASP A 47 -3.97 8.96 -10.47
CA ASP A 47 -3.30 10.25 -10.31
C ASP A 47 -1.87 10.09 -9.80
N VAL A 48 -0.99 11.00 -10.20
CA VAL A 48 0.43 11.00 -9.80
C VAL A 48 0.62 11.22 -8.29
N SER A 49 -0.35 11.82 -7.60
CA SER A 49 -0.36 11.95 -6.13
C SER A 49 -0.33 10.61 -5.42
N SER A 50 -0.77 9.51 -6.05
CA SER A 50 -0.66 8.16 -5.48
C SER A 50 0.78 7.77 -5.11
N PHE A 51 1.79 8.28 -5.81
CA PHE A 51 3.20 8.09 -5.42
C PHE A 51 3.52 8.73 -4.07
N VAL A 52 3.02 9.95 -3.84
CA VAL A 52 3.16 10.64 -2.55
C VAL A 52 2.42 9.87 -1.46
N GLY A 53 1.23 9.36 -1.78
CA GLY A 53 0.47 8.49 -0.89
C GLY A 53 1.23 7.22 -0.52
N GLY A 54 1.92 6.59 -1.48
CA GLY A 54 2.77 5.42 -1.23
C GLY A 54 3.90 5.71 -0.24
N VAL A 55 4.62 6.83 -0.42
CA VAL A 55 5.70 7.25 0.51
C VAL A 55 5.13 7.56 1.91
N ARG A 56 4.00 8.28 1.98
CA ARG A 56 3.31 8.57 3.24
C ARG A 56 2.88 7.29 3.95
N ALA A 57 2.36 6.30 3.22
CA ALA A 57 1.95 5.02 3.77
C ALA A 57 3.11 4.28 4.43
N LEU A 58 4.31 4.28 3.84
CA LEU A 58 5.50 3.65 4.44
C LEU A 58 5.84 4.26 5.80
N LEU A 59 5.77 5.59 5.92
CA LEU A 59 6.01 6.29 7.18
C LEU A 59 4.97 5.92 8.24
N LEU A 60 3.68 5.95 7.88
CA LEU A 60 2.62 5.60 8.81
C LEU A 60 2.69 4.13 9.22
N GLN A 61 2.96 3.21 8.30
CA GLN A 61 3.08 1.78 8.59
C GLN A 61 4.16 1.51 9.63
N ALA A 62 5.28 2.25 9.58
CA ALA A 62 6.37 2.12 10.54
C ALA A 62 6.01 2.61 11.97
N LEU A 63 4.91 3.35 12.15
CA LEU A 63 4.45 3.80 13.47
C LEU A 63 3.83 2.68 14.32
N HIS A 64 3.57 1.50 13.74
CA HIS A 64 3.15 0.32 14.51
C HIS A 64 4.37 -0.61 14.72
N PRO A 65 4.91 -0.72 15.95
CA PRO A 65 6.19 -1.40 16.17
C PRO A 65 6.26 -2.87 15.73
N GLU A 66 5.17 -3.63 15.82
CA GLU A 66 5.13 -5.03 15.33
C GLU A 66 5.10 -5.11 13.80
N VAL A 67 4.46 -4.15 13.12
CA VAL A 67 4.51 -4.07 11.65
C VAL A 67 5.92 -3.66 11.23
N ALA A 68 6.50 -2.65 11.87
CA ALA A 68 7.86 -2.20 11.61
C ALA A 68 8.89 -3.33 11.84
N ALA A 69 8.75 -4.11 12.92
CA ALA A 69 9.58 -5.29 13.18
C ALA A 69 9.43 -6.36 12.09
N GLY A 70 8.20 -6.66 11.65
CA GLY A 70 7.97 -7.60 10.56
C GLY A 70 8.64 -7.17 9.25
N VAL A 71 8.72 -5.87 8.98
CA VAL A 71 9.46 -5.33 7.83
C VAL A 71 10.96 -5.46 8.03
N ALA A 72 11.48 -5.05 9.18
CA ALA A 72 12.92 -5.06 9.46
C ALA A 72 13.50 -6.49 9.48
N ASP A 73 12.78 -7.44 10.08
CA ASP A 73 13.26 -8.81 10.29
C ASP A 73 13.18 -9.67 9.03
N HIS A 74 12.23 -9.38 8.12
CA HIS A 74 11.89 -10.26 6.99
C HIS A 74 12.00 -9.63 5.61
N SER A 75 12.39 -8.35 5.50
CA SER A 75 12.52 -7.70 4.20
C SER A 75 13.93 -7.19 3.94
N GLN A 76 14.36 -7.33 2.68
CA GLN A 76 15.61 -6.77 2.18
C GLN A 76 15.45 -5.27 1.86
N TYR A 77 14.73 -4.48 2.66
CA TYR A 77 14.42 -3.09 2.28
C TYR A 77 15.67 -2.19 2.20
N GLU A 78 16.71 -2.50 2.96
CA GLU A 78 17.98 -1.75 2.93
C GLU A 78 18.83 -2.10 1.69
N THR A 79 18.74 -3.34 1.21
CA THR A 79 19.58 -3.86 0.11
C THR A 79 18.84 -3.95 -1.22
N ASP A 80 17.51 -3.98 -1.20
CA ASP A 80 16.57 -4.00 -2.33
C ASP A 80 15.30 -3.17 -2.03
N PRO A 81 15.44 -1.85 -1.77
CA PRO A 81 14.29 -0.97 -1.54
C PRO A 81 13.38 -0.90 -2.76
N LEU A 82 13.97 -0.90 -3.97
CA LEU A 82 13.24 -0.75 -5.23
C LEU A 82 12.44 -2.00 -5.58
N GLY A 83 13.00 -3.20 -5.39
CA GLY A 83 12.25 -4.43 -5.59
C GLY A 83 11.12 -4.60 -4.57
N ARG A 84 11.29 -4.12 -3.33
CA ARG A 84 10.19 -4.09 -2.34
C ARG A 84 9.07 -3.15 -2.74
N LEU A 85 9.41 -1.92 -3.14
CA LEU A 85 8.45 -0.94 -3.67
C LEU A 85 7.72 -1.51 -4.89
N ASN A 86 8.44 -2.17 -5.79
CA ASN A 86 7.86 -2.76 -6.98
C ASN A 86 6.84 -3.86 -6.63
N ARG A 87 7.15 -4.79 -5.71
CA ARG A 87 6.21 -5.84 -5.28
C ARG A 87 4.91 -5.28 -4.71
N THR A 88 4.98 -4.23 -3.90
CA THR A 88 3.78 -3.55 -3.39
C THR A 88 3.03 -2.84 -4.50
N SER A 89 3.73 -2.12 -5.38
CA SER A 89 3.14 -1.44 -6.54
C SER A 89 2.40 -2.42 -7.46
N LEU A 90 2.96 -3.62 -7.68
CA LEU A 90 2.32 -4.68 -8.46
C LEU A 90 0.99 -5.11 -7.85
N PHE A 91 0.98 -5.39 -6.55
CA PHE A 91 -0.27 -5.75 -5.88
C PHE A 91 -1.28 -4.60 -5.92
N VAL A 92 -0.89 -3.37 -5.58
CA VAL A 92 -1.78 -2.20 -5.55
C VAL A 92 -2.36 -1.92 -6.94
N THR A 93 -1.55 -1.99 -7.99
CA THR A 93 -1.99 -1.82 -9.37
C THR A 93 -2.96 -2.92 -9.78
N THR A 94 -2.59 -4.18 -9.56
CA THR A 94 -3.43 -5.33 -9.92
C THR A 94 -4.75 -5.32 -9.15
N ALA A 95 -4.74 -4.99 -7.85
CA ALA A 95 -5.95 -4.95 -7.03
C ALA A 95 -6.94 -3.87 -7.47
N ASN A 96 -6.45 -2.75 -8.02
CA ASN A 96 -7.30 -1.64 -8.46
C ASN A 96 -7.76 -1.75 -9.93
N TYR A 97 -6.93 -2.32 -10.81
CA TYR A 97 -7.15 -2.28 -12.26
C TYR A 97 -7.24 -3.64 -12.95
N GLY A 98 -6.87 -4.72 -12.25
CA GLY A 98 -6.81 -6.05 -12.84
C GLY A 98 -8.17 -6.71 -12.95
N SER A 99 -8.33 -7.64 -13.90
CA SER A 99 -9.50 -8.52 -13.94
C SER A 99 -9.63 -9.33 -12.66
N MET A 100 -10.84 -9.80 -12.33
CA MET A 100 -11.07 -10.49 -11.06
C MET A 100 -10.19 -11.74 -10.87
N PRO A 101 -9.94 -12.59 -11.90
CA PRO A 101 -8.98 -13.68 -11.79
C PRO A 101 -7.56 -13.24 -11.44
N GLU A 102 -7.09 -12.11 -12.00
CA GLU A 102 -5.75 -11.58 -11.73
C GLU A 102 -5.66 -10.96 -10.32
N VAL A 103 -6.72 -10.25 -9.88
CA VAL A 103 -6.87 -9.77 -8.49
C VAL A 103 -6.79 -10.93 -7.51
N GLN A 104 -7.55 -12.00 -7.76
CA GLN A 104 -7.57 -13.19 -6.89
C GLN A 104 -6.18 -13.86 -6.83
N ALA A 105 -5.49 -13.99 -7.97
CA ALA A 105 -4.13 -14.52 -8.01
C ALA A 105 -3.16 -13.66 -7.17
N ALA A 106 -3.22 -12.33 -7.33
CA ALA A 106 -2.39 -11.40 -6.57
C ALA A 106 -2.64 -11.48 -5.06
N VAL A 107 -3.90 -11.57 -4.63
CA VAL A 107 -4.28 -11.79 -3.22
C VAL A 107 -3.69 -13.10 -2.68
N GLN A 108 -3.71 -14.18 -3.46
CA GLN A 108 -3.11 -15.44 -3.03
C GLN A 108 -1.59 -15.33 -2.91
N ILE A 109 -0.92 -14.65 -3.84
CA ILE A 109 0.53 -14.39 -3.77
C ILE A 109 0.88 -13.65 -2.48
N VAL A 110 0.18 -12.56 -2.15
CA VAL A 110 0.39 -11.81 -0.90
C VAL A 110 0.20 -12.69 0.32
N ARG A 111 -0.88 -13.48 0.36
CA ARG A 111 -1.15 -14.40 1.48
C ARG A 111 -0.04 -15.43 1.65
N GLN A 112 0.49 -16.01 0.57
CA GLN A 112 1.60 -16.96 0.66
C GLN A 112 2.89 -16.28 1.12
N ALA A 113 3.18 -15.08 0.61
CA ALA A 113 4.35 -14.30 1.00
C ALA A 113 4.32 -13.87 2.48
N HIS A 114 3.13 -13.66 3.06
CA HIS A 114 2.97 -13.29 4.46
C HIS A 114 3.05 -14.46 5.45
N LYS A 115 2.87 -15.71 5.01
CA LYS A 115 2.92 -16.90 5.90
C LYS A 115 4.21 -17.04 6.72
N PRO A 116 5.42 -16.88 6.16
CA PRO A 116 6.66 -17.02 6.93
C PRO A 116 6.97 -15.78 7.81
N VAL A 117 6.29 -14.65 7.61
CA VAL A 117 6.60 -13.39 8.28
C VAL A 117 6.01 -13.38 9.68
N SER A 118 6.82 -13.75 10.66
CA SER A 118 6.45 -13.77 12.08
C SER A 118 7.69 -13.64 12.97
N GLY A 119 7.50 -13.16 14.19
CA GLY A 119 8.61 -12.88 15.10
C GLY A 119 8.16 -12.30 16.43
N THR A 120 9.08 -11.63 17.12
CA THR A 120 8.82 -10.92 18.37
C THR A 120 9.44 -9.52 18.27
N SER A 121 8.65 -8.47 18.49
CA SER A 121 9.11 -7.08 18.42
C SER A 121 10.04 -6.74 19.59
N GLU A 122 10.71 -5.58 19.52
CA GLU A 122 11.53 -5.06 20.63
C GLU A 122 10.74 -4.82 21.93
N ARG A 123 9.40 -4.76 21.84
CA ARG A 123 8.49 -4.70 23.00
C ARG A 123 8.24 -6.07 23.65
N GLY A 124 8.80 -7.15 23.10
CA GLY A 124 8.53 -8.52 23.53
C GLY A 124 7.18 -9.06 23.05
N VAL A 125 6.52 -8.37 22.12
CA VAL A 125 5.20 -8.76 21.58
C VAL A 125 5.38 -9.64 20.35
N ARG A 126 4.72 -10.80 20.33
CA ARG A 126 4.73 -11.69 19.15
C ARG A 126 3.90 -11.09 18.02
N TYR A 127 4.43 -11.14 16.81
CA TYR A 127 3.74 -10.68 15.60
C TYR A 127 3.72 -11.77 14.53
N ALA A 128 2.72 -11.72 13.67
CA ALA A 128 2.70 -12.46 12.41
C ALA A 128 1.93 -11.66 11.36
N ALA A 129 2.44 -11.54 10.13
CA ALA A 129 1.79 -10.79 9.07
C ALA A 129 0.44 -11.41 8.61
N SER A 130 0.16 -12.64 9.04
CA SER A 130 -1.14 -13.29 8.88
C SER A 130 -2.18 -12.86 9.92
N GLN A 131 -1.82 -12.07 10.94
CA GLN A 131 -2.76 -11.54 11.92
C GLN A 131 -3.65 -10.47 11.27
N PRO A 132 -4.99 -10.62 11.31
CA PRO A 132 -5.91 -9.68 10.65
C PRO A 132 -5.74 -8.23 11.10
N GLN A 133 -5.43 -7.99 12.39
CA GLN A 133 -5.28 -6.64 12.95
C GLN A 133 -4.03 -5.92 12.41
N LEU A 134 -2.91 -6.64 12.23
CA LEU A 134 -1.70 -6.07 11.63
C LEU A 134 -1.90 -5.80 10.13
N GLY A 135 -2.65 -6.67 9.45
CA GLY A 135 -3.08 -6.42 8.08
C GLY A 135 -4.01 -5.20 7.98
N ALA A 136 -4.90 -4.99 8.95
CA ALA A 136 -5.77 -3.81 9.01
C ALA A 136 -4.95 -2.53 9.11
N TRP A 137 -3.90 -2.50 9.95
CA TRP A 137 -2.98 -1.36 10.03
C TRP A 137 -2.37 -1.01 8.67
N VAL A 138 -1.79 -2.01 8.01
CA VAL A 138 -1.14 -1.83 6.70
C VAL A 138 -2.14 -1.36 5.64
N HIS A 139 -3.32 -1.97 5.59
CA HIS A 139 -4.36 -1.62 4.62
C HIS A 139 -4.93 -0.22 4.86
N ASN A 140 -5.38 0.07 6.09
CA ASN A 140 -6.02 1.36 6.42
C ASN A 140 -5.05 2.53 6.27
N THR A 141 -3.78 2.39 6.69
CA THR A 141 -2.79 3.46 6.49
C THR A 141 -2.44 3.71 5.03
N LEU A 142 -2.51 2.68 4.19
CA LEU A 142 -2.33 2.79 2.75
C LEU A 142 -3.52 3.50 2.09
N THR A 143 -4.75 3.11 2.44
CA THR A 143 -5.98 3.78 2.01
C THR A 143 -6.02 5.25 2.46
N ASP A 144 -5.74 5.55 3.73
CA ASP A 144 -5.70 6.93 4.26
C ASP A 144 -4.66 7.77 3.51
N SER A 145 -3.51 7.17 3.18
CA SER A 145 -2.44 7.89 2.49
C SER A 145 -2.73 8.20 1.04
N PHE A 146 -3.36 7.29 0.30
CA PHE A 146 -3.78 7.59 -1.07
C PHE A 146 -4.87 8.66 -1.10
N LEU A 147 -5.85 8.57 -0.19
CA LEU A 147 -6.90 9.58 -0.07
C LEU A 147 -6.32 10.95 0.29
N GLU A 148 -5.47 11.03 1.33
CA GLU A 148 -4.86 12.29 1.76
C GLU A 148 -4.00 12.91 0.65
N ALA A 149 -3.21 12.10 -0.06
CA ALA A 149 -2.37 12.60 -1.13
C ALA A 149 -3.20 13.15 -2.29
N TYR A 150 -4.29 12.48 -2.67
CA TYR A 150 -5.19 12.95 -3.72
C TYR A 150 -5.94 14.22 -3.31
N GLN A 151 -6.39 14.32 -2.05
CA GLN A 151 -7.00 15.53 -1.51
C GLN A 151 -6.03 16.72 -1.50
N THR A 152 -4.74 16.47 -1.26
CA THR A 152 -3.73 17.53 -1.11
C THR A 152 -3.12 17.97 -2.44
N PHE A 153 -2.82 17.01 -3.32
CA PHE A 153 -2.00 17.24 -4.53
C PHE A 153 -2.75 16.94 -5.84
N GLY A 154 -3.87 16.23 -5.77
CA GLY A 154 -4.73 15.93 -6.91
C GLY A 154 -5.80 17.00 -7.10
N HIS A 155 -6.99 16.56 -7.54
CA HIS A 155 -8.13 17.43 -7.79
C HIS A 155 -9.08 17.59 -6.60
N GLY A 156 -8.80 16.90 -5.49
CA GLY A 156 -9.71 16.79 -4.35
C GLY A 156 -10.94 15.93 -4.66
N LEU A 157 -11.59 15.45 -3.61
CA LEU A 157 -12.87 14.73 -3.70
C LEU A 157 -13.91 15.43 -2.83
N GLN A 158 -15.17 15.38 -3.26
CA GLN A 158 -16.28 15.68 -2.36
C GLN A 158 -16.35 14.64 -1.23
N SER A 159 -17.00 14.97 -0.12
CA SER A 159 -17.07 14.10 1.06
C SER A 159 -17.65 12.73 0.73
N GLU A 160 -18.70 12.67 -0.09
CA GLU A 160 -19.34 11.42 -0.52
C GLU A 160 -18.43 10.58 -1.41
N GLU A 161 -17.62 11.21 -2.27
CA GLU A 161 -16.64 10.50 -3.09
C GLU A 161 -15.48 9.97 -2.24
N ALA A 162 -15.06 10.71 -1.21
CA ALA A 162 -14.04 10.27 -0.28
C ALA A 162 -14.51 9.03 0.51
N ASP A 163 -15.76 9.04 1.01
CA ASP A 163 -16.36 7.87 1.63
C ASP A 163 -16.49 6.69 0.66
N GLN A 164 -16.90 6.96 -0.59
CA GLN A 164 -16.95 5.92 -1.62
C GLN A 164 -15.57 5.30 -1.90
N PHE A 165 -14.51 6.11 -1.96
CA PHE A 165 -13.15 5.59 -2.11
C PHE A 165 -12.79 4.62 -0.98
N VAL A 166 -13.09 4.99 0.27
CA VAL A 166 -12.83 4.12 1.44
C VAL A 166 -13.63 2.82 1.37
N GLN A 167 -14.91 2.87 1.00
CA GLN A 167 -15.76 1.68 0.83
C GLN A 167 -15.33 0.80 -0.34
N GLU A 168 -14.78 1.39 -1.39
CA GLU A 168 -14.20 0.62 -2.48
C GLU A 168 -12.94 -0.09 -1.98
N GLN A 169 -11.99 0.64 -1.38
CA GLN A 169 -10.74 0.06 -0.89
C GLN A 169 -10.97 -1.01 0.19
N SER A 170 -12.01 -0.89 1.02
CA SER A 170 -12.34 -1.92 2.03
C SER A 170 -12.58 -3.30 1.40
N LYS A 171 -13.05 -3.38 0.15
CA LYS A 171 -13.23 -4.66 -0.56
C LYS A 171 -11.90 -5.37 -0.83
N ILE A 172 -10.81 -4.62 -1.07
CA ILE A 172 -9.46 -5.21 -1.15
C ILE A 172 -9.08 -5.79 0.22
N GLY A 173 -9.38 -5.06 1.29
CA GLY A 173 -9.17 -5.53 2.66
C GLY A 173 -9.91 -6.85 2.94
N GLU A 174 -11.19 -6.92 2.60
CA GLU A 174 -12.00 -8.15 2.73
C GLU A 174 -11.37 -9.32 1.97
N LEU A 175 -10.91 -9.10 0.73
CA LEU A 175 -10.22 -10.14 -0.05
C LEU A 175 -8.91 -10.60 0.59
N LEU A 176 -8.17 -9.72 1.25
CA LEU A 176 -6.96 -10.06 2.00
C LEU A 176 -7.28 -10.82 3.30
N GLY A 177 -8.50 -10.69 3.82
CA GLY A 177 -8.95 -11.28 5.08
C GLY A 177 -8.63 -10.41 6.29
N VAL A 178 -8.51 -9.10 6.09
CA VAL A 178 -8.37 -8.15 7.21
C VAL A 178 -9.73 -7.87 7.84
N THR A 179 -9.70 -7.56 9.13
CA THR A 179 -10.85 -7.13 9.93
C THR A 179 -10.70 -5.65 10.28
N GLU A 180 -11.73 -5.00 10.82
CA GLU A 180 -11.64 -3.58 11.25
C GLU A 180 -11.38 -2.62 10.07
N LEU A 181 -12.33 -2.63 9.13
CA LEU A 181 -12.31 -1.79 7.92
C LEU A 181 -13.29 -0.62 8.09
N PRO A 182 -12.80 0.61 8.29
CA PRO A 182 -13.62 1.81 8.25
C PRO A 182 -14.31 1.95 6.89
N LEU A 183 -15.49 2.57 6.87
CA LEU A 183 -16.33 2.74 5.67
C LEU A 183 -16.55 4.21 5.29
N THR A 184 -15.94 5.13 6.03
CA THR A 184 -15.97 6.56 5.74
C THR A 184 -14.55 7.13 5.84
N ALA A 185 -14.28 8.23 5.14
CA ALA A 185 -13.02 8.95 5.23
C ALA A 185 -12.75 9.47 6.65
N GLY A 186 -13.82 9.92 7.34
CA GLY A 186 -13.73 10.37 8.73
C GLY A 186 -13.34 9.25 9.69
N ASP A 187 -14.03 8.10 9.61
CA ASP A 187 -13.74 6.95 10.46
C ASP A 187 -12.34 6.38 10.16
N LEU A 188 -11.94 6.36 8.89
CA LEU A 188 -10.60 5.93 8.49
C LEU A 188 -9.51 6.80 9.10
N ARG A 189 -9.68 8.12 9.00
CA ARG A 189 -8.74 9.08 9.59
C ARG A 189 -8.63 8.89 11.09
N ALA A 190 -9.78 8.84 11.78
CA ALA A 190 -9.83 8.64 13.23
C ALA A 190 -9.16 7.31 13.62
N TRP A 191 -9.48 6.22 12.93
CA TRP A 191 -8.91 4.90 13.17
C TRP A 191 -7.38 4.90 13.06
N VAL A 192 -6.82 5.59 12.05
CA VAL A 192 -5.36 5.70 11.87
C VAL A 192 -4.73 6.58 12.95
N THR A 193 -5.30 7.76 13.24
CA THR A 193 -4.68 8.74 14.16
C THR A 193 -4.82 8.38 15.63
N GLU A 194 -5.86 7.64 15.98
CA GLU A 194 -6.19 7.27 17.36
C GLU A 194 -5.79 5.82 17.70
N HIS A 195 -5.09 5.13 16.79
CA HIS A 195 -4.77 3.72 17.01
C HIS A 195 -3.92 3.54 18.28
N PRO A 196 -4.32 2.65 19.21
CA PRO A 196 -3.65 2.49 20.51
C PRO A 196 -2.22 1.92 20.46
N SER A 197 -1.79 1.37 19.31
CA SER A 197 -0.51 0.68 19.17
C SER A 197 0.58 1.56 18.59
N LEU A 198 0.25 2.82 18.25
CA LEU A 198 1.20 3.82 17.78
C LEU A 198 2.34 3.96 18.78
N GLY A 199 3.58 3.87 18.29
CA GLY A 199 4.75 3.96 19.14
C GLY A 199 6.04 4.14 18.38
N ASP A 200 7.02 4.72 19.08
CA ASP A 200 8.38 4.78 18.58
C ASP A 200 8.99 3.38 18.53
N SER A 201 9.88 3.14 17.57
CA SER A 201 10.65 1.91 17.47
C SER A 201 11.98 2.14 16.77
N ARG A 202 12.93 1.22 16.95
CA ARG A 202 14.18 1.27 16.16
C ARG A 202 13.91 1.26 14.66
N ALA A 203 13.05 0.36 14.20
CA ALA A 203 12.69 0.23 12.79
C ALA A 203 12.01 1.49 12.23
N LEU A 204 11.20 2.21 13.04
CA LEU A 204 10.65 3.51 12.65
C LEU A 204 11.75 4.54 12.37
N ARG A 205 12.73 4.65 13.26
CA ARG A 205 13.85 5.59 13.11
C ARG A 205 14.70 5.25 11.87
N GLU A 206 14.96 3.96 11.66
CA GLU A 206 15.68 3.48 10.46
C GLU A 206 14.90 3.80 9.17
N ALA A 207 13.59 3.56 9.14
CA ALA A 207 12.73 3.92 8.00
C ALA A 207 12.71 5.44 7.74
N TRP A 208 12.66 6.25 8.80
CA TRP A 208 12.72 7.71 8.70
C TRP A 208 14.06 8.20 8.15
N ASP A 209 15.17 7.67 8.66
CA ASP A 209 16.51 8.05 8.23
C ASP A 209 16.76 7.63 6.77
N PHE A 210 16.29 6.44 6.37
CA PHE A 210 16.32 5.96 5.00
C PHE A 210 15.55 6.89 4.05
N LEU A 211 14.32 7.30 4.42
CA LEU A 211 13.50 8.16 3.56
C LEU A 211 14.01 9.61 3.48
N ARG A 212 14.73 10.09 4.50
CA ARG A 212 15.36 11.42 4.45
C ARG A 212 16.64 11.45 3.64
N ASN A 213 17.36 10.33 3.58
CA ASN A 213 18.63 10.20 2.89
C ASN A 213 18.60 8.96 1.98
N PRO A 214 17.72 8.92 0.96
CA PRO A 214 17.68 7.81 0.03
C PRO A 214 19.03 7.72 -0.73
N PRO A 215 19.52 6.51 -1.02
CA PRO A 215 20.80 6.30 -1.71
C PRO A 215 20.83 6.85 -3.14
#